data_AF-A0A3M6U0K1-F1
#
_entry.id   AF-A0A3M6U0K1-F1
#
_cell.length_a   1.000
_cell.length_b   1.000
_cell.length_c   1.000
_cell.angle_alpha   90.00
_cell.angle_beta   90.00
_cell.angle_gamma   90.00
#
_symmetry.space_group_name_H-M   'P 1'
#
loop_
_entity.id
_entity.type
_entity.pdbx_description
1 polymer ?
#
loop_
_entity_poly.entity_id
_entity_poly.type
_entity_poly.pdbx_seq_one_letter_code
_entity_poly.pdbx_strand_id
1 'polypeptide(L)'
;VEMKDFHFSHEFKRACKDDARTHCKEAKSKVITIFLSRHDLVVCLSKKIRDAVIGEEEHVISDTCRKHLKIEKEIESENVEFDPVMMVKCMADIAKLCSKVTFGQAKVSLKIQW
;
A
#
# COMPACT_ATOMS: atom_id res chain seq x y z
N VAL A 1 -5.50 -3.48 21.91
CA VAL A 1 -6.33 -3.99 20.81
C VAL A 1 -5.39 -4.68 19.84
N GLU A 2 -5.32 -6.01 19.88
CA GLU A 2 -4.53 -6.78 18.90
C GLU A 2 -5.29 -6.77 17.57
N MET A 3 -4.71 -6.12 16.56
CA MET A 3 -5.34 -6.02 15.25
C MET A 3 -5.26 -7.37 14.53
N LYS A 4 -6.40 -7.72 13.95
CA LYS A 4 -6.68 -8.90 13.13
C LYS A 4 -5.89 -8.88 11.81
N ASP A 5 -4.56 -8.84 11.89
CA ASP A 5 -3.67 -8.65 10.73
C ASP A 5 -3.74 -9.77 9.68
N PHE A 6 -4.28 -10.93 10.06
CA PHE A 6 -4.49 -12.04 9.14
C PHE A 6 -5.80 -11.98 8.34
N HIS A 7 -6.86 -11.32 8.83
CA HIS A 7 -8.17 -11.34 8.14
C HIS A 7 -8.24 -10.30 7.02
N PHE A 8 -7.77 -9.08 7.29
CA PHE A 8 -7.85 -7.97 6.32
C PHE A 8 -6.91 -8.15 5.13
N SER A 9 -5.72 -8.70 5.34
CA SER A 9 -4.77 -8.99 4.25
C SER A 9 -5.31 -10.04 3.28
N HIS A 10 -6.16 -10.96 3.74
CA HIS A 10 -6.83 -11.95 2.88
C HIS A 10 -7.97 -11.33 2.07
N GLU A 11 -8.77 -10.44 2.68
CA GLU A 11 -9.86 -9.72 2.02
C GLU A 11 -9.33 -8.79 0.92
N PHE A 12 -8.28 -8.01 1.20
CA PHE A 12 -7.63 -7.15 0.20
C PHE A 12 -7.10 -7.96 -0.98
N LYS A 13 -6.33 -9.02 -0.71
CA LYS A 13 -5.79 -9.91 -1.76
C LYS A 13 -6.90 -10.52 -2.61
N ARG A 14 -8.05 -10.86 -2.01
CA ARG A 14 -9.21 -11.40 -2.74
C ARG A 14 -9.87 -10.32 -3.59
N ALA A 15 -10.13 -9.14 -3.02
CA ALA A 15 -10.80 -8.03 -3.68
C ALA A 15 -10.02 -7.50 -4.89
N CYS A 16 -8.69 -7.49 -4.81
CA CYS A 16 -7.81 -6.94 -5.85
C CYS A 16 -7.18 -7.99 -6.76
N LYS A 17 -7.56 -9.27 -6.63
CA LYS A 17 -6.90 -10.40 -7.31
C LYS A 17 -6.87 -10.24 -8.83
N ASP A 18 -8.02 -9.95 -9.44
CA ASP A 18 -8.15 -9.91 -10.90
C ASP A 18 -7.62 -8.59 -11.48
N ASP A 19 -7.79 -7.49 -10.76
CA ASP A 19 -7.17 -6.20 -11.08
C ASP A 19 -5.63 -6.31 -11.08
N ALA A 20 -5.05 -6.92 -10.05
CA ALA A 20 -3.62 -7.12 -9.95
C ALA A 20 -3.07 -8.02 -11.06
N ARG A 21 -3.78 -9.13 -11.37
CA ARG A 21 -3.41 -10.01 -12.49
C ARG A 21 -3.38 -9.29 -13.82
N THR A 22 -4.26 -8.31 -14.01
CA THR A 22 -4.40 -7.59 -15.27
C THR A 22 -3.40 -6.44 -15.37
N HIS A 23 -3.23 -5.66 -14.30
CA HIS A 23 -2.56 -4.36 -14.34
C HIS A 23 -1.18 -4.33 -13.68
N CYS A 24 -0.80 -5.35 -12.91
CA CYS A 24 0.48 -5.41 -12.17
C CYS A 24 1.48 -6.43 -12.74
N LYS A 25 1.59 -6.52 -14.07
CA LYS A 25 2.46 -7.49 -14.76
C LYS A 25 3.94 -7.07 -14.87
N GLU A 26 4.27 -5.82 -14.57
CA GLU A 26 5.64 -5.30 -14.69
C GLU A 26 6.30 -5.03 -13.33
N ALA A 27 6.55 -6.08 -12.56
CA ALA A 27 7.66 -6.08 -11.60
C ALA A 27 8.85 -6.80 -12.25
N LYS A 28 9.41 -6.20 -13.31
CA LYS A 28 10.64 -6.68 -13.94
C LYS A 28 11.84 -6.33 -13.05
N SER A 29 12.05 -7.10 -12.00
CA SER A 29 13.39 -7.34 -11.45
C SER A 29 13.43 -8.70 -10.76
N LYS A 30 14.16 -9.62 -11.39
CA LYS A 30 14.69 -10.91 -10.90
C LYS A 30 14.15 -11.42 -9.55
N VAL A 31 12.94 -12.01 -9.55
CA VAL A 31 12.61 -13.40 -9.17
C VAL A 31 11.19 -13.63 -9.67
N ILE A 32 11.01 -14.69 -10.45
CA ILE A 32 9.75 -15.06 -11.10
C ILE A 32 8.68 -15.45 -10.05
N THR A 33 7.41 -15.30 -10.46
CA THR A 33 6.16 -15.90 -9.95
C THR A 33 5.31 -15.14 -8.92
N ILE A 34 4.25 -14.50 -9.43
CA ILE A 34 2.81 -14.61 -9.03
C ILE A 34 2.41 -14.21 -7.58
N PHE A 35 3.34 -14.08 -6.64
CA PHE A 35 3.06 -13.69 -5.26
C PHE A 35 3.63 -12.30 -4.99
N LEU A 36 2.96 -11.26 -5.51
CA LEU A 36 3.21 -9.89 -5.07
C LEU A 36 2.95 -9.82 -3.55
N SER A 37 3.88 -9.22 -2.80
CA SER A 37 3.67 -8.96 -1.38
C SER A 37 2.51 -7.97 -1.20
N ARG A 38 2.00 -7.86 0.04
CA ARG A 38 0.94 -6.87 0.35
C ARG A 38 1.39 -5.47 -0.08
N HIS A 39 2.61 -5.08 0.27
CA HIS A 39 3.17 -3.77 -0.08
C HIS A 39 3.28 -3.60 -1.61
N ASP A 40 3.79 -4.60 -2.34
CA ASP A 40 3.95 -4.49 -3.81
C ASP A 40 2.60 -4.29 -4.51
N LEU A 41 1.55 -4.99 -4.06
CA LEU A 41 0.19 -4.80 -4.55
C LEU A 41 -0.31 -3.39 -4.28
N VAL A 42 -0.14 -2.91 -3.04
CA VAL A 42 -0.55 -1.57 -2.62
C VAL A 42 0.17 -0.50 -3.45
N VAL A 43 1.48 -0.65 -3.69
CA VAL A 43 2.27 0.27 -4.52
C VAL A 43 1.80 0.24 -5.98
N CYS A 44 1.67 -0.94 -6.59
CA CYS A 44 1.27 -1.06 -7.98
C CYS A 44 -0.13 -0.48 -8.24
N LEU A 45 -1.13 -0.93 -7.48
CA LEU A 45 -2.53 -0.55 -7.70
C LEU A 45 -2.76 0.93 -7.38
N SER A 46 -2.12 1.44 -6.32
CA SER A 46 -2.22 2.87 -6.00
C SER A 46 -1.56 3.73 -7.07
N LYS A 47 -0.48 3.26 -7.70
CA LYS A 47 0.12 3.95 -8.84
C LYS A 47 -0.86 4.02 -10.01
N LYS A 48 -1.52 2.91 -10.37
CA LYS A 48 -2.50 2.90 -11.47
C LYS A 48 -3.65 3.87 -11.25
N ILE A 49 -4.15 3.97 -10.02
CA ILE A 49 -5.22 4.92 -9.71
C ILE A 49 -4.71 6.36 -9.75
N ARG A 50 -3.54 6.64 -9.16
CA ARG A 50 -2.92 7.97 -9.24
C ARG A 50 -2.67 8.41 -10.69
N ASP A 51 -2.12 7.51 -11.51
CA ASP A 51 -1.83 7.79 -12.92
C ASP A 51 -3.13 8.13 -13.67
N ALA A 52 -4.23 7.41 -13.41
CA ALA A 52 -5.55 7.71 -13.98
C ALA A 52 -6.13 9.06 -13.49
N VAL A 53 -6.04 9.37 -12.18
CA VAL A 53 -6.49 10.67 -11.64
C VAL A 53 -5.72 11.82 -12.30
N ILE A 54 -4.39 11.70 -12.38
CA ILE A 54 -3.52 12.73 -12.97
C ILE A 54 -3.79 12.89 -14.47
N GLY A 55 -4.09 11.79 -15.16
CA GLY A 55 -4.42 11.79 -16.59
C GLY A 55 -5.87 12.17 -16.91
N GLU A 56 -6.71 12.43 -15.90
CA GLU A 56 -8.17 12.61 -16.05
C GLU A 56 -8.84 11.44 -16.80
N GLU A 57 -8.31 10.21 -16.61
CA GLU A 57 -8.80 8.98 -17.24
C GLU A 57 -9.73 8.21 -16.31
N GLU A 58 -10.64 7.41 -16.90
CA GLU A 58 -11.44 6.47 -16.11
C GLU A 58 -10.57 5.43 -15.40
N HIS A 59 -10.96 5.11 -14.16
CA HIS A 59 -10.23 4.14 -13.36
C HIS A 59 -10.41 2.71 -13.89
N VAL A 60 -9.31 2.14 -14.36
CA VAL A 60 -9.24 0.74 -14.83
C VAL A 60 -9.32 -0.30 -13.70
N ILE A 61 -9.11 0.11 -12.44
CA ILE A 61 -9.16 -0.76 -11.25
C ILE A 61 -10.58 -0.82 -10.72
N SER A 62 -11.13 -2.01 -10.42
CA SER A 62 -12.50 -2.15 -9.91
C SER A 62 -12.79 -1.34 -8.64
N ASP A 63 -14.03 -0.88 -8.48
CA ASP A 63 -14.50 -0.18 -7.27
C ASP A 63 -14.26 -0.97 -5.98
N THR A 64 -14.47 -2.28 -6.03
CA THR A 64 -14.24 -3.18 -4.90
C THR A 64 -12.77 -3.16 -4.48
N CYS A 65 -11.84 -3.27 -5.44
CA CYS A 65 -10.43 -3.17 -5.13
C CYS A 65 -10.03 -1.78 -4.63
N ARG A 66 -10.54 -0.70 -5.23
CA ARG A 66 -10.26 0.68 -4.78
C ARG A 66 -10.65 0.91 -3.32
N LYS A 67 -11.81 0.41 -2.89
CA LYS A 67 -12.27 0.52 -1.49
C LYS A 67 -11.33 -0.20 -0.52
N HIS A 68 -10.94 -1.43 -0.82
CA HIS A 68 -10.00 -2.17 0.03
C HIS A 68 -8.59 -1.58 0.00
N LEU A 69 -8.13 -1.10 -1.17
CA LEU A 69 -6.83 -0.45 -1.31
C LEU A 69 -6.75 0.85 -0.49
N LYS A 70 -7.85 1.61 -0.40
CA LYS A 70 -7.92 2.80 0.46
C LYS A 70 -7.69 2.46 1.92
N ILE A 71 -8.30 1.37 2.41
CA ILE A 71 -8.10 0.88 3.79
C ILE A 71 -6.64 0.46 4.00
N GLU A 72 -6.05 -0.29 3.07
CA GLU A 72 -4.64 -0.69 3.16
C GLU A 72 -3.70 0.52 3.17
N LYS A 73 -4.00 1.57 2.38
CA LYS A 73 -3.21 2.81 2.37
C LYS A 73 -3.35 3.61 3.66
N GLU A 74 -4.52 3.58 4.28
CA GLU A 74 -4.73 4.18 5.60
C GLU A 74 -3.89 3.44 6.66
N ILE A 75 -3.93 2.10 6.66
CA ILE A 75 -3.08 1.27 7.54
C ILE A 75 -1.59 1.53 7.28
N GLU A 76 -1.15 1.56 6.02
CA GLU A 76 0.24 1.85 5.68
C GLU A 76 0.67 3.23 6.19
N SER A 77 -0.25 4.20 6.20
CA SER A 77 0.04 5.54 6.73
C SER A 77 0.17 5.57 8.25
N GLU A 78 -0.42 4.61 8.99
CA GLU A 78 -0.40 4.57 10.45
C GLU A 78 0.97 4.25 11.04
N ASN A 79 1.77 3.44 10.33
CA ASN A 79 3.08 3.00 10.82
C ASN A 79 4.07 2.85 9.65
N VAL A 80 5.21 3.54 9.75
CA VAL A 80 6.30 3.50 8.76
C VAL A 80 6.84 2.08 8.54
N GLU A 81 6.69 1.15 9.50
CA GLU A 81 7.07 -0.26 9.33
C GLU A 81 6.27 -0.97 8.23
N PHE A 82 5.10 -0.45 7.85
CA PHE A 82 4.29 -1.00 6.78
C PHE A 82 4.68 -0.48 5.39
N ASP A 83 5.53 0.55 5.31
CA ASP A 83 6.20 1.01 4.09
C ASP A 83 7.72 0.76 4.22
N PRO A 84 8.21 -0.44 3.84
CA PRO A 84 9.62 -0.79 3.99
C PRO A 84 10.56 0.14 3.21
N VAL A 85 10.10 0.76 2.11
CA VAL A 85 10.90 1.72 1.35
C VAL A 85 11.09 3.01 2.15
N MET A 86 10.03 3.53 2.73
CA MET A 86 10.07 4.71 3.61
C MET A 86 10.91 4.43 4.86
N MET A 87 10.71 3.26 5.49
CA MET A 87 11.44 2.85 6.68
C MET A 87 12.95 2.86 6.44
N VAL A 88 13.43 2.26 5.35
CA VAL A 88 14.87 2.23 5.02
C VAL A 88 15.41 3.64 4.77
N LYS A 89 14.66 4.49 4.04
CA LYS A 89 15.10 5.86 3.73
C LYS A 89 15.15 6.76 4.95
N CYS A 90 14.20 6.60 5.86
CA CYS A 90 14.06 7.44 7.05
C CYS A 90 14.70 6.81 8.30
N MET A 91 15.29 5.60 8.21
CA MET A 91 15.78 4.85 9.37
C MET A 91 16.76 5.65 10.23
N ALA A 92 17.68 6.38 9.61
CA ALA A 92 18.66 7.19 10.32
C ALA A 92 18.00 8.36 11.08
N ASP A 93 17.04 9.02 10.45
CA ASP A 93 16.29 10.13 11.06
C ASP A 93 15.38 9.62 12.17
N ILE A 94 14.73 8.46 11.99
CA ILE A 94 13.92 7.82 13.02
C ILE A 94 14.79 7.49 14.25
N ALA A 95 15.96 6.88 14.04
CA ALA A 95 16.87 6.56 15.14
C ALA A 95 17.35 7.81 15.89
N LYS A 96 17.61 8.90 15.17
CA LYS A 96 18.13 10.15 15.73
C LYS A 96 17.05 11.02 16.38
N LEU A 97 15.89 11.15 15.75
CA LEU A 97 14.86 12.14 16.09
C LEU A 97 13.67 11.52 16.83
N CYS A 98 13.43 10.21 16.67
CA CYS A 98 12.25 9.51 17.18
C CYS A 98 12.57 8.45 18.25
N SER A 99 13.73 8.54 18.92
CA SER A 99 14.22 7.54 19.88
C SER A 99 13.30 7.23 21.07
N LYS A 100 12.32 8.11 21.35
CA LYS A 100 11.31 7.95 22.42
C LYS A 100 9.88 7.80 21.90
N VAL A 101 9.73 7.65 20.58
CA VAL A 101 8.42 7.53 19.93
C VAL A 101 8.20 6.06 19.61
N THR A 102 7.10 5.50 20.08
CA THR A 102 6.65 4.15 19.69
C THR A 102 6.11 4.17 18.27
N PHE A 103 6.36 3.13 17.50
CA PHE A 103 5.77 2.95 16.17
C PHE A 103 4.23 2.92 16.21
N GLY A 104 3.58 3.38 15.14
CA GLY A 104 2.13 3.55 15.05
C GLY A 104 1.62 4.95 15.41
N GLN A 105 0.29 5.15 15.36
CA GLN A 105 -0.43 6.38 15.73
C GLN A 105 -0.11 7.59 14.84
N ALA A 106 -0.10 7.39 13.52
CA ALA A 106 0.39 8.38 12.57
C ALA A 106 -0.03 9.81 12.90
N LYS A 107 0.97 10.67 13.12
CA LYS A 107 0.74 12.07 13.51
C LYS A 107 0.26 12.94 12.33
N VAL A 108 0.40 12.46 11.08
CA VAL A 108 -0.02 13.16 9.85
C VAL A 108 -0.45 12.13 8.78
N SER A 109 -1.64 12.26 8.21
CA SER A 109 -2.11 11.47 7.06
C SER A 109 -2.43 12.38 5.86
N LEU A 110 -1.91 12.05 4.67
CA LEU A 110 -2.24 12.73 3.42
C LEU A 110 -3.37 11.98 2.71
N LYS A 111 -4.54 12.61 2.60
CA LYS A 111 -5.68 12.06 1.84
C LYS A 111 -5.41 12.24 0.35
N ILE A 112 -5.14 11.14 -0.35
CA ILE A 112 -5.27 11.10 -1.82
C ILE A 112 -6.77 11.23 -2.12
N GLN A 113 -7.14 12.10 -3.07
CA GLN A 113 -8.50 12.10 -3.62
C GLN A 113 -8.63 10.85 -4.49
N TRP A 114 -9.38 9.87 -3.98
CA TRP A 114 -9.71 8.60 -4.61
C TRP A 114 -11.08 8.66 -5.25
#